data_AF-A0A958RKY2-F1
#
_entry.id   AF-A0A958RKY2-F1
#
_cell.length_a   1.000
_cell.length_b   1.000
_cell.length_c   1.000
_cell.angle_alpha   90.00
_cell.angle_beta   90.00
_cell.angle_gamma   90.00
#
_symmetry.space_group_name_H-M   'P 1'
#
loop_
_entity.id
_entity.type
_entity.pdbx_description
1 polymer ?
#
loop_
_entity_poly.entity_id
_entity_poly.type
_entity_poly.pdbx_seq_one_letter_code
_entity_poly.pdbx_strand_id
1 'polypeptide(L)'
;PESAEYFSQVIGTTKTTKYTERKKKGILSEHDTGDASAREVDEFIIHPNKFKSQLGVGEGVMVIPHEYGSRTVSLKFKMFDDMAEEPMPEAEKEVAGPLSILEPNLEQSPQNKKRRMNESA
;
A
#
# COMPACT_ATOMS: atom_id res chain seq x y z
N PRO A 1 2.87 23.28 -3.03
CA PRO A 1 2.04 23.46 -4.25
C PRO A 1 2.23 22.34 -5.26
N GLU A 2 3.50 22.04 -5.54
CA GLU A 2 3.98 21.02 -6.50
C GLU A 2 3.39 19.61 -6.25
N SER A 3 3.34 19.15 -5.00
CA SER A 3 2.79 17.81 -4.68
C SER A 3 1.30 17.67 -5.00
N ALA A 4 0.49 18.71 -4.74
CA ALA A 4 -0.94 18.69 -5.05
C ALA A 4 -1.21 18.64 -6.56
N GLU A 5 -0.33 19.27 -7.34
CA GLU A 5 -0.40 19.28 -8.79
C GLU A 5 0.00 17.91 -9.37
N TYR A 6 1.06 17.31 -8.82
CA TYR A 6 1.46 15.93 -9.12
C TYR A 6 0.32 14.93 -8.86
N PHE A 7 -0.32 14.97 -7.69
CA PHE A 7 -1.43 14.07 -7.39
C PHE A 7 -2.64 14.30 -8.30
N SER A 8 -2.92 15.55 -8.66
CA SER A 8 -4.02 15.87 -9.59
C SER A 8 -3.77 15.29 -10.98
N GLN A 9 -2.51 15.29 -11.46
CA GLN A 9 -2.13 14.65 -12.71
C GLN A 9 -2.22 13.12 -12.65
N VAL A 10 -1.76 12.49 -11.55
CA VAL A 10 -1.79 11.03 -11.40
C VAL A 10 -3.21 10.48 -11.35
N ILE A 11 -4.13 11.20 -10.70
CA ILE A 11 -5.55 10.81 -10.63
C ILE A 11 -6.22 10.95 -12.00
N GLY A 12 -5.79 11.95 -12.78
CA GLY A 12 -6.18 12.16 -14.17
C GLY A 12 -7.17 13.31 -14.38
N THR A 13 -7.56 13.47 -15.64
CA THR A 13 -8.47 14.52 -16.12
C THR A 13 -9.75 13.92 -16.70
N THR A 14 -10.83 14.69 -16.71
CA THR A 14 -12.12 14.39 -17.33
C THR A 14 -12.45 15.47 -18.37
N LYS A 15 -13.01 15.04 -19.51
CA LYS A 15 -13.49 15.94 -20.56
C LYS A 15 -14.83 16.56 -20.16
N THR A 16 -14.86 17.87 -20.00
CA THR A 16 -16.07 18.63 -19.69
C THR A 16 -16.34 19.64 -20.79
N THR A 17 -17.58 19.77 -21.24
CA THR A 17 -18.00 20.83 -22.15
C THR A 17 -18.37 22.08 -21.36
N LYS A 18 -17.62 23.18 -21.54
CA LYS A 18 -17.98 24.48 -20.95
C LYS A 18 -18.76 25.30 -21.95
N TYR A 19 -19.93 25.77 -21.52
CA TYR A 19 -20.75 26.73 -22.24
C TYR A 19 -20.45 28.12 -21.70
N THR A 20 -20.06 29.03 -22.58
CA THR A 20 -19.97 30.46 -22.23
C THR A 20 -21.01 31.21 -23.02
N GLU A 21 -21.99 31.79 -22.31
CA GLU A 21 -22.96 32.72 -22.87
C GLU A 21 -22.30 34.10 -22.98
N ARG A 22 -22.30 34.68 -24.19
CA ARG A 22 -21.84 36.06 -24.37
C ARG A 22 -22.98 36.99 -23.98
N LYS A 23 -22.84 37.71 -22.86
CA LYS A 23 -23.71 38.84 -22.52
C LYS A 23 -23.11 40.13 -23.07
N LYS A 24 -23.83 40.86 -23.93
CA LYS A 24 -23.46 42.23 -24.30
C LYS A 24 -24.11 43.18 -23.30
N LYS A 25 -23.31 43.79 -22.43
CA LYS A 25 -23.74 44.95 -21.64
C LYS A 25 -23.91 46.16 -22.55
N GLY A 26 -25.14 46.45 -22.94
CA GLY A 26 -25.52 47.77 -23.46
C GLY A 26 -25.68 48.74 -22.30
N ILE A 27 -25.36 50.02 -22.51
CA ILE A 27 -25.39 51.09 -21.49
C ILE A 27 -26.78 51.27 -20.83
N LEU A 28 -27.86 50.69 -21.40
CA LEU A 28 -29.22 50.80 -20.86
C LEU A 28 -29.99 49.46 -20.73
N SER A 29 -29.49 48.35 -21.27
CA SER A 29 -30.14 47.05 -21.15
C SER A 29 -29.15 45.91 -21.41
N GLU A 30 -29.23 44.87 -20.57
CA GLU A 30 -28.53 43.61 -20.78
C GLU A 30 -29.34 42.81 -21.80
N HIS A 31 -28.86 42.75 -23.04
CA HIS A 31 -29.41 41.85 -24.05
C HIS A 31 -28.59 40.55 -24.02
N ASP A 32 -29.22 39.45 -23.61
CA ASP A 32 -28.68 38.11 -23.82
C ASP A 32 -28.68 37.84 -25.32
N THR A 33 -27.52 37.96 -25.95
CA THR A 33 -27.29 37.39 -27.27
C THR A 33 -27.22 35.89 -27.06
N GLY A 34 -28.25 35.15 -27.48
CA GLY A 34 -28.37 33.68 -27.31
C GLY A 34 -27.28 32.83 -27.98
N ASP A 35 -26.14 33.42 -28.29
CA ASP A 35 -24.93 32.76 -28.77
C ASP A 35 -24.20 32.10 -27.58
N ALA A 36 -24.51 30.83 -27.35
CA ALA A 36 -23.74 29.97 -26.46
C ALA A 36 -22.58 29.32 -27.23
N SER A 37 -21.34 29.61 -26.84
CA SER A 37 -20.17 28.91 -27.36
C SER A 37 -19.83 27.75 -26.44
N ALA A 38 -19.90 26.53 -26.97
CA ALA A 38 -19.43 25.32 -26.31
C ALA A 38 -17.96 25.07 -26.67
N ARG A 39 -17.12 24.81 -25.67
CA ARG A 39 -15.75 24.33 -25.86
C ARG A 39 -15.53 23.10 -25.01
N GLU A 40 -14.91 22.08 -25.58
CA GLU A 40 -14.40 20.94 -24.82
C GLU A 40 -13.14 21.36 -24.07
N VAL A 41 -13.10 21.07 -22.77
CA VAL A 41 -11.98 21.40 -21.89
C VAL A 41 -11.65 20.16 -21.05
N ASP A 42 -10.37 19.85 -20.93
CA ASP A 42 -9.88 18.84 -20.00
C ASP A 42 -9.75 19.45 -18.60
N GLU A 43 -10.48 18.91 -17.63
CA GLU A 43 -10.44 19.35 -16.23
C GLU A 43 -9.90 18.24 -15.33
N PHE A 44 -9.16 18.59 -14.27
CA PHE A 44 -8.75 17.58 -13.29
C PHE A 44 -9.95 16.99 -12.56
N ILE A 45 -9.96 15.65 -12.38
CA ILE A 45 -10.97 14.97 -11.57
C ILE A 45 -10.97 15.52 -10.15
N ILE A 46 -9.78 15.85 -9.62
CA ILE A 46 -9.63 16.59 -8.38
C ILE A 46 -8.67 17.76 -8.62
N HIS A 47 -9.16 18.98 -8.38
CA HIS A 47 -8.35 20.19 -8.53
C HIS A 47 -7.26 20.30 -7.44
N PRO A 48 -6.04 20.79 -7.74
CA PRO A 48 -4.95 20.93 -6.76
C PRO A 48 -5.34 21.73 -5.51
N ASN A 49 -6.21 22.73 -5.67
CA ASN A 49 -6.71 23.51 -4.54
C ASN A 49 -7.54 22.69 -3.56
N LYS A 50 -8.22 21.63 -4.02
CA LYS A 50 -8.99 20.73 -3.14
C LYS A 50 -8.05 19.99 -2.18
N PHE A 51 -6.88 19.54 -2.66
CA PHE A 51 -5.85 18.95 -1.80
C PHE A 51 -5.29 19.94 -0.79
N LYS A 52 -5.17 21.22 -1.15
CA LYS A 52 -4.62 22.26 -0.26
C LYS A 52 -5.61 22.71 0.81
N SER A 53 -6.91 22.76 0.50
CA SER A 53 -7.92 23.34 1.39
C SER A 53 -8.77 22.31 2.15
N GLN A 54 -8.94 21.10 1.61
CA GLN A 54 -9.88 20.11 2.14
C GLN A 54 -9.24 18.81 2.62
N LEU A 55 -7.94 18.59 2.44
CA LEU A 55 -7.25 17.45 3.06
C LEU A 55 -6.61 17.90 4.38
N GLY A 56 -7.27 17.61 5.51
CA GLY A 56 -6.71 17.74 6.85
C GLY A 56 -5.98 16.49 7.34
N VAL A 57 -5.55 16.52 8.60
CA VAL A 57 -5.00 15.34 9.28
C VAL A 57 -6.10 14.27 9.42
N GLY A 58 -5.79 13.04 9.02
CA GLY A 58 -6.75 11.94 9.02
C GLY A 58 -7.78 12.01 7.89
N GLU A 59 -7.58 12.82 6.86
CA GLU A 59 -8.44 12.85 5.67
C GLU A 59 -7.66 12.36 4.45
N GLY A 60 -8.34 11.65 3.56
CA GLY A 60 -7.73 11.08 2.37
C GLY A 60 -8.69 10.97 1.20
N VAL A 61 -8.13 10.72 0.02
CA VAL A 61 -8.88 10.47 -1.20
C VAL A 61 -8.51 9.08 -1.70
N MET A 62 -9.52 8.26 -1.98
CA MET A 62 -9.35 6.96 -2.60
C MET A 62 -9.87 6.99 -4.04
N VAL A 63 -9.06 6.49 -4.96
CA VAL A 63 -9.41 6.35 -6.37
C VAL A 63 -9.74 4.89 -6.63
N ILE A 64 -11.00 4.61 -6.97
CA ILE A 64 -11.48 3.27 -7.29
C ILE A 64 -11.56 3.17 -8.83
N PRO A 65 -10.77 2.30 -9.47
CA PRO A 65 -10.92 2.05 -10.91
C PRO A 65 -12.23 1.29 -11.16
N HIS A 66 -13.00 1.73 -12.16
CA HIS A 66 -14.25 1.12 -12.63
C HIS A 66 -14.24 1.05 -14.17
N GLU A 67 -15.05 0.19 -14.77
CA GLU A 67 -15.10 0.03 -16.24
C GLU A 67 -15.45 1.31 -17.02
N TYR A 68 -16.14 2.27 -16.39
CA TYR A 68 -16.54 3.55 -17.00
C TYR A 68 -15.65 4.72 -16.56
N GLY A 69 -14.49 4.45 -15.95
CA GLY A 69 -13.54 5.45 -15.46
C GLY A 69 -13.20 5.28 -13.98
N SER A 70 -12.53 6.27 -13.39
CA SER A 70 -12.18 6.27 -11.97
C SER A 70 -13.23 7.00 -11.14
N ARG A 71 -13.67 6.39 -10.03
CA ARG A 71 -14.48 7.06 -9.01
C ARG A 71 -13.60 7.50 -7.86
N THR A 72 -13.68 8.76 -7.48
CA THR A 72 -12.94 9.30 -6.33
C THR A 72 -13.84 9.42 -5.11
N VAL A 73 -13.43 8.86 -3.98
CA VAL A 73 -14.15 8.89 -2.71
C VAL A 73 -13.30 9.61 -1.66
N SER A 74 -13.92 10.51 -0.89
CA SER A 74 -13.28 11.16 0.25
C SER A 74 -13.47 10.33 1.52
N LEU A 75 -12.38 10.05 2.21
CA LEU A 75 -12.32 9.23 3.43
C LEU A 75 -11.84 10.08 4.60
N LYS A 76 -12.39 9.82 5.78
CA LYS A 76 -11.93 10.38 7.05
C LYS A 76 -11.55 9.24 7.99
N PHE A 77 -10.26 9.07 8.18
CA PHE A 77 -9.66 8.15 9.12
C PHE A 77 -9.90 8.62 10.55
N LYS A 78 -10.27 7.70 11.42
CA LYS A 78 -10.27 7.89 12.87
C LYS A 78 -9.14 7.04 13.42
N MET A 79 -8.23 7.68 14.16
CA MET A 79 -7.27 6.95 14.97
C MET A 79 -8.05 6.22 16.06
N PHE A 80 -7.83 4.91 16.15
CA PHE A 80 -8.33 4.11 17.26
C PHE A 80 -7.25 4.08 18.35
N ASP A 81 -7.68 3.94 19.60
CA ASP A 81 -6.76 3.75 20.71
C ASP A 81 -6.04 2.41 20.59
N ASP A 82 -4.82 2.37 21.11
CA ASP A 82 -4.04 1.13 21.17
C ASP A 82 -4.77 0.12 22.06
N MET A 83 -4.87 -1.12 21.57
CA MET A 83 -5.42 -2.21 22.37
C MET A 83 -4.48 -2.51 23.55
N ALA A 84 -5.06 -2.96 24.66
CA ALA A 84 -4.30 -3.36 25.83
C ALA A 84 -3.27 -4.44 25.43
N GLU A 85 -2.03 -4.28 25.90
CA GLU A 85 -0.97 -5.24 25.66
C GLU A 85 -1.36 -6.59 26.27
N GLU A 86 -1.57 -7.61 25.42
CA GLU A 86 -1.66 -8.98 25.90
C GLU A 86 -0.24 -9.46 26.22
N PRO A 87 0.03 -9.94 27.45
CA PRO A 87 1.35 -10.44 27.80
C PRO A 87 1.67 -11.65 26.92
N MET A 88 2.79 -11.59 26.20
CA MET A 88 3.31 -12.75 25.49
C MET A 88 3.61 -13.85 26.50
N PRO A 89 3.30 -15.13 26.21
CA PRO A 89 3.70 -16.22 27.08
C PRO A 89 5.22 -16.21 27.22
N GLU A 90 5.71 -16.32 28.46
CA GLU A 90 7.14 -16.39 28.73
C GLU A 90 7.73 -17.58 27.98
N ALA A 91 8.64 -17.32 27.05
CA ALA A 91 9.36 -18.37 26.35
C ALA A 91 10.32 -19.04 27.34
N GLU A 92 10.00 -20.26 27.76
CA GLU A 92 10.94 -21.12 28.48
C GLU A 92 12.15 -21.36 27.57
N LYS A 93 13.29 -20.75 27.92
CA LYS A 93 14.54 -21.02 27.21
C LYS A 93 14.96 -22.44 27.56
N GLU A 94 14.84 -23.35 26.60
CA GLU A 94 15.48 -24.66 26.69
C GLU A 94 16.99 -24.43 26.78
N VAL A 95 17.54 -24.59 27.99
CA VAL A 95 18.98 -24.63 28.18
C VAL A 95 19.45 -25.95 27.61
N ALA A 96 20.09 -25.90 26.44
CA ALA A 96 20.76 -27.07 25.87
C ALA A 96 21.77 -27.59 26.90
N GLY A 97 21.55 -28.83 27.37
CA GLY A 97 22.50 -29.52 28.23
C GLY A 97 23.85 -29.71 27.54
N PRO A 98 24.96 -29.82 28.30
CA PRO A 98 26.26 -30.07 27.71
C PRO A 98 26.23 -31.39 26.93
N LEU A 99 26.84 -31.38 25.73
CA LEU A 99 27.03 -32.60 24.95
C LEU A 99 27.84 -33.57 25.81
N SER A 100 27.20 -34.64 26.28
CA SER A 100 27.92 -35.74 26.92
C SER A 100 28.73 -36.40 25.81
N ILE A 101 30.05 -36.24 25.85
CA ILE A 101 30.93 -37.09 25.05
C ILE A 101 30.78 -38.48 25.66
N LEU A 102 29.93 -39.30 25.05
CA LEU A 102 29.97 -40.74 25.29
C LEU A 102 31.39 -41.17 24.91
N GLU A 103 32.21 -41.50 25.89
CA GLU A 103 33.50 -42.12 25.63
C GLU A 103 33.24 -43.30 24.70
N PRO A 104 33.89 -43.37 23.53
CA PRO A 104 33.70 -44.50 22.65
C PRO A 104 34.15 -45.73 23.43
N ASN A 105 33.19 -46.61 23.74
CA ASN A 105 33.44 -47.91 24.32
C ASN A 105 34.42 -48.64 23.38
N LEU A 106 35.71 -48.62 23.73
CA LEU A 106 36.75 -49.42 23.09
C LEU A 106 36.59 -50.87 23.57
N GLU A 107 35.43 -51.46 23.32
CA GLU A 107 35.27 -52.89 23.37
C GLU A 107 35.98 -53.47 22.16
N GLN A 108 37.22 -53.88 22.41
CA GLN A 108 38.02 -54.70 21.53
C GLN A 108 37.22 -55.96 21.14
N SER A 109 36.67 -55.98 19.93
CA SER A 109 36.03 -57.18 19.38
C SER A 109 37.03 -58.33 19.27
N PRO A 110 36.83 -59.49 19.93
CA PRO A 110 37.72 -60.63 19.80
C PRO A 110 37.31 -61.46 18.58
N GLN A 111 37.72 -61.04 17.38
CA GLN A 111 37.55 -61.84 16.17
C GLN A 111 38.83 -61.93 15.35
N ASN A 112 39.91 -62.47 15.92
CA ASN A 112 40.99 -63.01 15.08
C ASN A 112 41.86 -64.11 15.74
N LYS A 113 41.24 -65.14 16.31
CA LYS A 113 41.98 -66.32 16.84
C LYS A 113 41.63 -67.66 16.18
N LYS A 114 41.00 -67.66 14.99
CA LYS A 114 40.60 -68.89 14.26
C LYS A 114 41.24 -69.10 12.88
N ARG A 115 42.31 -68.38 12.52
CA ARG A 115 43.01 -68.55 11.22
C ARG A 115 44.48 -68.97 11.29
N ARG A 116 44.97 -69.46 12.44
CA ARG A 116 46.34 -70.00 12.59
C ARG A 116 46.40 -71.49 12.98
N MET A 117 45.32 -72.23 12.77
CA MET A 117 45.32 -73.70 12.82
C MET A 117 44.64 -74.16 11.54
N ASN A 118 45.39 -74.20 10.44
CA ASN A 118 45.15 -74.93 9.19
C ASN A 118 46.24 -74.52 8.17
N GLU A 119 47.51 -74.75 8.52
CA GLU A 119 48.63 -74.85 7.58
C GLU A 119 49.78 -75.51 8.33
N SER A 120 49.63 -76.82 8.52
CA SER A 120 50.66 -77.74 8.96
C SER A 120 50.38 -79.05 8.24
N ALA A 121 50.86 -79.13 7.00
CA ALA A 121 51.10 -80.34 6.23
C ALA A 121 52.56 -80.27 5.78
#